data_AF-A0AAD9I032-F1
#
_entry.id   AF-A0AAD9I032-F1
#
_cell.length_a   1.000
_cell.length_b   1.000
_cell.length_c   1.000
_cell.angle_alpha   90.00
_cell.angle_beta   90.00
_cell.angle_gamma   90.00
#
_symmetry.space_group_name_H-M   'P 1'
#
loop_
_entity.id
_entity.type
_entity.pdbx_description
1 polymer ?
#
loop_
_entity_poly.entity_id
_entity_poly.type
_entity_poly.pdbx_seq_one_letter_code
_entity_poly.pdbx_strand_id
1 'polypeptide(L)'
;MADLGYHVVNWNVDTKDYLHKTPETIHESEETFAAAVAADGAGAYIVLSHDVHKTTAHVLTEFMLETLGERGYRAVTVGECLGDPEENWYASA
;
A
#
# COMPACT_ATOMS: atom_id res chain seq x y z
N MET A 1 16.26 10.06 13.06
CA MET A 1 16.18 9.41 11.73
C MET A 1 16.90 10.23 10.68
N ALA A 2 16.64 11.55 10.57
CA ALA A 2 17.35 12.42 9.62
C ALA A 2 18.89 12.38 9.76
N ASP A 3 19.43 12.47 10.99
CA ASP A 3 20.89 12.39 11.22
C ASP A 3 21.50 11.04 10.84
N LEU A 4 20.68 9.99 10.71
CA LEU A 4 21.08 8.66 10.27
C LEU A 4 20.83 8.44 8.76
N GLY A 5 20.37 9.46 8.04
CA GLY A 5 20.09 9.40 6.61
C GLY A 5 18.82 8.64 6.21
N TYR A 6 17.94 8.30 7.16
CA TYR A 6 16.72 7.52 6.85
C TYR A 6 15.53 8.41 6.47
N HIS A 7 14.80 7.96 5.45
CA HIS A 7 13.45 8.43 5.15
C HIS A 7 12.43 7.80 6.11
N VAL A 8 11.59 8.62 6.74
CA VAL A 8 10.49 8.13 7.58
C VAL A 8 9.23 8.06 6.73
N VAL A 9 8.79 6.84 6.42
CA VAL A 9 7.59 6.59 5.62
C VAL A 9 6.43 6.22 6.54
N ASN A 10 5.34 6.95 6.40
CA ASN A 10 4.05 6.63 7.01
C ASN A 10 3.06 6.32 5.88
N TRP A 11 1.79 6.10 6.21
CA TRP A 11 0.73 5.81 5.26
C TRP A 11 -0.37 6.88 5.31
N ASN A 12 -1.10 7.03 4.21
CA ASN A 12 -2.35 7.81 4.17
C ASN A 12 -3.59 6.93 3.90
N VAL A 13 -3.40 5.62 3.74
CA VAL A 13 -4.45 4.60 3.70
C VAL A 13 -4.04 3.45 4.62
N ASP A 14 -4.89 3.09 5.58
CA ASP A 14 -4.70 1.95 6.46
C ASP A 14 -5.83 0.96 6.21
N THR A 15 -5.50 -0.22 5.69
CA THR A 15 -6.49 -1.25 5.33
C THR A 15 -7.12 -1.93 6.53
N LYS A 16 -6.54 -1.77 7.73
CA LYS A 16 -6.96 -2.49 8.95
C LYS A 16 -6.94 -4.01 8.83
N ASP A 17 -6.13 -4.55 7.93
CA ASP A 17 -6.01 -5.99 7.68
C ASP A 17 -5.66 -6.82 8.93
N TYR A 18 -4.98 -6.21 9.90
CA TYR A 18 -4.70 -6.81 11.20
C TYR A 18 -5.94 -7.11 12.06
N LEU A 19 -7.08 -6.44 11.79
CA LEU A 19 -8.40 -6.73 12.38
C LEU A 19 -9.14 -7.83 11.62
N HIS A 20 -8.88 -7.99 10.32
CA HIS A 20 -9.70 -8.79 9.40
C HIS A 20 -8.91 -9.96 8.77
N LYS A 21 -8.38 -10.85 9.61
CA LYS A 21 -7.38 -11.88 9.23
C LYS A 21 -7.97 -13.22 8.77
N THR A 22 -9.28 -13.32 8.57
CA THR A 22 -9.95 -14.55 8.14
C THR A 22 -10.69 -14.35 6.82
N PRO A 23 -10.96 -15.43 6.05
CA PRO A 23 -11.71 -15.34 4.80
C PRO A 23 -13.09 -14.70 4.95
N GLU A 24 -13.72 -14.83 6.13
CA GLU A 24 -15.05 -14.29 6.41
C GLU A 24 -15.01 -12.78 6.66
N THR A 25 -13.89 -12.22 7.11
CA THR A 25 -13.80 -10.80 7.52
C THR A 25 -12.98 -9.94 6.55
N ILE A 26 -12.11 -10.53 5.72
CA ILE A 26 -11.13 -9.78 4.89
C ILE A 26 -11.78 -8.75 3.95
N HIS A 27 -13.04 -8.98 3.56
CA HIS A 27 -13.84 -8.05 2.77
C HIS A 27 -13.96 -6.65 3.40
N GLU A 28 -13.92 -6.52 4.74
CA GLU A 28 -13.95 -5.21 5.42
C GLU A 28 -12.69 -4.38 5.10
N SER A 29 -11.53 -5.02 4.94
CA SER A 29 -10.30 -4.37 4.51
C SER A 29 -10.30 -4.01 3.03
N GLU A 30 -10.91 -4.85 2.19
CA GLU A 30 -11.12 -4.56 0.76
C GLU A 30 -11.99 -3.31 0.58
N GLU A 31 -13.11 -3.23 1.30
CA GLU A 31 -14.02 -2.08 1.31
C GLU A 31 -13.32 -0.81 1.82
N THR A 32 -12.53 -0.93 2.90
CA THR A 32 -11.75 0.19 3.45
C THR A 32 -10.77 0.75 2.41
N PHE A 33 -10.05 -0.12 1.71
CA PHE A 33 -9.13 0.27 0.64
C PHE A 33 -9.89 0.93 -0.53
N ALA A 34 -10.93 0.27 -1.03
CA ALA A 34 -11.71 0.72 -2.18
C ALA A 34 -12.42 2.07 -1.91
N ALA A 35 -12.81 2.35 -0.67
CA ALA A 35 -13.39 3.63 -0.29
C ALA A 35 -12.35 4.77 -0.19
N ALA A 36 -11.10 4.46 0.13
CA ALA A 36 -10.06 5.45 0.35
C ALA A 36 -9.39 5.94 -0.95
N VAL A 37 -9.21 5.05 -1.92
CA VAL A 37 -8.58 5.37 -3.21
C VAL A 37 -9.60 6.03 -4.14
N ALA A 38 -9.27 7.14 -4.82
CA ALA A 38 -10.22 7.79 -5.72
C ALA A 38 -10.52 6.93 -6.95
N ALA A 39 -11.75 6.98 -7.46
CA ALA A 39 -12.21 6.11 -8.57
C ALA A 39 -11.67 6.51 -9.95
N ASP A 40 -11.14 7.73 -10.11
CA ASP A 40 -10.75 8.34 -11.38
C ASP A 40 -9.22 8.42 -11.57
N GLY A 41 -8.46 7.68 -10.77
CA GLY A 41 -6.98 7.67 -10.87
C GLY A 41 -6.33 8.91 -10.25
N ALA A 42 -7.09 9.78 -9.59
CA ALA A 42 -6.58 11.00 -8.99
C ALA A 42 -5.94 10.78 -7.61
N GLY A 43 -4.82 11.45 -7.36
CA GLY A 43 -4.14 11.41 -6.07
C GLY A 43 -3.01 10.37 -5.98
N ALA A 44 -2.36 10.33 -4.83
CA ALA A 44 -1.26 9.42 -4.54
C ALA A 44 -1.41 8.86 -3.13
N TYR A 45 -1.15 7.56 -2.98
CA TYR A 45 -1.44 6.83 -1.76
C TYR A 45 -0.26 5.94 -1.37
N ILE A 46 0.08 5.98 -0.08
CA ILE A 46 0.93 4.98 0.57
C ILE A 46 0.02 4.17 1.47
N VAL A 47 -0.11 2.88 1.14
CA VAL A 47 -1.09 1.96 1.72
C VAL A 47 -0.40 1.05 2.71
N LEU A 48 -0.91 0.97 3.95
CA LEU A 48 -0.44 0.04 4.96
C LEU A 48 -1.25 -1.26 4.92
N SER A 49 -0.53 -2.38 4.83
CA SER A 49 -1.00 -3.75 5.03
C SER A 49 0.15 -4.60 5.59
N HIS A 50 -0.14 -5.82 6.06
CA HIS A 50 0.81 -6.72 6.72
C HIS A 50 0.80 -8.12 6.07
N ASP A 51 1.83 -8.42 5.29
CA ASP A 51 2.02 -9.68 4.55
C ASP A 51 2.17 -10.93 5.45
N VAL A 52 2.48 -10.74 6.73
CA VAL A 52 2.47 -11.80 7.76
C VAL A 52 1.08 -12.43 7.96
N HIS A 53 0.02 -11.79 7.47
CA HIS A 53 -1.35 -12.33 7.49
C HIS A 53 -1.67 -13.01 6.15
N LYS A 54 -2.03 -14.30 6.21
CA LYS A 54 -2.28 -15.13 5.02
C LYS A 54 -3.35 -14.53 4.09
N THR A 55 -4.43 -13.99 4.65
CA THR A 55 -5.52 -13.36 3.89
C THR A 55 -5.06 -12.05 3.24
N THR A 56 -4.19 -11.28 3.88
CA THR A 56 -3.57 -10.10 3.27
C THR A 56 -2.77 -10.48 2.02
N ALA A 57 -1.90 -11.48 2.15
CA ALA A 57 -1.02 -11.91 1.06
C ALA A 57 -1.78 -12.53 -0.12
N HIS A 58 -2.82 -13.33 0.15
CA HIS A 58 -3.48 -14.14 -0.88
C HIS A 58 -4.84 -13.63 -1.35
N VAL A 59 -5.45 -12.65 -0.67
CA VAL A 59 -6.78 -12.14 -1.02
C VAL A 59 -6.73 -10.63 -1.19
N LEU A 60 -6.40 -9.89 -0.12
CA LEU A 60 -6.40 -8.43 -0.16
C LEU A 60 -5.41 -7.87 -1.19
N THR A 61 -4.23 -8.47 -1.34
CA THR A 61 -3.24 -8.04 -2.33
C THR A 61 -3.77 -8.13 -3.76
N GLU A 62 -4.46 -9.22 -4.10
CA GLU A 62 -5.06 -9.40 -5.44
C GLU A 62 -6.13 -8.33 -5.68
N PHE A 63 -7.08 -8.19 -4.74
CA PHE A 63 -8.14 -7.20 -4.81
C PHE A 63 -7.61 -5.76 -4.96
N MET A 64 -6.56 -5.39 -4.20
CA MET A 64 -5.96 -4.06 -4.29
C MET A 64 -5.36 -3.80 -5.67
N LEU A 65 -4.64 -4.77 -6.24
CA LEU A 65 -4.02 -4.62 -7.56
C LEU A 65 -5.06 -4.51 -8.68
N GLU A 66 -6.12 -5.33 -8.63
CA GLU A 66 -7.24 -5.25 -9.57
C GLU A 66 -7.93 -3.89 -9.50
N THR A 67 -8.30 -3.45 -8.30
CA THR A 67 -8.94 -2.15 -8.06
C THR A 67 -8.10 -0.98 -8.56
N LEU A 68 -6.78 -1.01 -8.34
CA LEU A 68 -5.87 0.03 -8.83
C LEU A 68 -5.82 0.03 -10.36
N GLY A 69 -5.76 -1.14 -10.99
CA GLY A 69 -5.77 -1.28 -12.44
C GLY A 69 -7.06 -0.76 -13.08
N GLU A 70 -8.21 -1.11 -12.50
CA GLU A 70 -9.53 -0.64 -12.96
C GLU A 70 -9.70 0.88 -12.85
N ARG A 71 -9.09 1.49 -11.83
CA ARG A 71 -9.16 2.93 -11.58
C ARG A 71 -8.05 3.73 -12.26
N GLY A 72 -7.19 3.08 -13.06
CA GLY A 72 -6.14 3.74 -13.83
C GLY A 72 -4.88 4.14 -13.04
N TYR A 73 -4.68 3.59 -11.84
CA TYR A 73 -3.42 3.77 -11.10
C TYR A 73 -2.33 2.83 -11.60
N ARG A 74 -1.09 3.17 -11.22
CA ARG A 74 0.06 2.26 -11.27
C ARG A 74 0.48 1.94 -9.84
N ALA A 75 0.62 0.66 -9.52
CA ALA A 75 1.30 0.24 -8.30
C ALA A 75 2.82 0.41 -8.50
N VAL A 76 3.46 1.15 -7.59
CA VAL A 76 4.88 1.52 -7.67
C VAL A 76 5.54 1.40 -6.29
N THR A 77 6.86 1.43 -6.22
CA THR A 77 7.57 1.50 -4.93
C THR A 77 7.34 2.86 -4.26
N VAL A 78 7.61 2.95 -2.95
CA VAL A 78 7.55 4.25 -2.24
C VAL A 78 8.53 5.26 -2.84
N GLY A 79 9.73 4.82 -3.24
CA GLY A 79 10.72 5.68 -3.89
C GLY A 79 10.20 6.29 -5.18
N GLU A 80 9.65 5.47 -6.09
CA GLU A 80 9.04 5.99 -7.32
C GLU A 80 7.84 6.91 -7.04
N CYS A 81 6.99 6.58 -6.05
CA CYS A 81 5.88 7.42 -5.63
C CYS A 81 6.33 8.82 -5.17
N LEU A 82 7.48 8.90 -4.49
CA LEU A 82 8.08 10.14 -4.01
C LEU A 82 9.01 10.81 -5.05
N GLY A 83 9.19 10.21 -6.23
CA GLY A 83 10.09 10.69 -7.26
C GLY A 83 11.57 10.57 -6.90
N ASP A 84 11.92 9.65 -5.99
CA ASP A 84 13.29 9.40 -5.57
C ASP A 84 13.95 8.31 -6.45
N PRO A 85 15.05 8.61 -7.16
CA PRO A 85 15.78 7.64 -7.97
C PRO A 85 16.24 6.41 -7.17
N GLU A 86 16.25 5.23 -7.80
CA GLU A 86 16.57 3.95 -7.15
C GLU A 86 17.97 3.93 -6.52
N GLU A 87 18.93 4.64 -7.12
CA GLU A 87 20.29 4.79 -6.59
C GLU A 87 20.36 5.47 -5.21
N ASN A 88 19.29 6.15 -4.78
CA ASN A 88 19.23 6.82 -3.47
C ASN A 88 18.58 5.96 -2.38
N TRP A 89 17.92 4.85 -2.72
CA TRP A 89 17.08 4.12 -1.75
C TRP A 89 17.86 3.40 -0.66
N TYR A 90 19.13 3.09 -0.91
CA TYR A 90 19.99 2.33 0.00
C TYR A 90 21.30 3.06 0.22
N ALA A 91 21.76 3.09 1.47
CA ALA A 91 23.11 3.55 1.78
C ALA A 91 24.15 2.52 1.31
N SER A 92 25.29 2.99 0.84
CA SER A 92 26.44 2.13 0.54
C SER A 92 26.91 1.40 1.81
N ALA A 93 27.26 0.11 1.65
CA ALA A 93 27.79 -0.74 2.71
C ALA A 93 29.15 -0.27 3.25
#